data_AF-A0A9E5DGQ9-F1
#
_entry.id   AF-A0A9E5DGQ9-F1
#
_cell.length_a   1.000
_cell.length_b   1.000
_cell.length_c   1.000
_cell.angle_alpha   90.00
_cell.angle_beta   90.00
_cell.angle_gamma   90.00
#
_symmetry.space_group_name_H-M   'P 1'
#
loop_
_entity.id
_entity.type
_entity.pdbx_description
1 polymer ?
#
loop_
_entity_poly.entity_id
_entity_poly.type
_entity_poly.pdbx_seq_one_letter_code
_entity_poly.pdbx_strand_id
1 'polypeptide(L)'
;MNEIYVGKISVEEVNRERSLSKLPDEATLNHAIEATRRALEQYLYWIKQGQPEDEAIERAVSYTLEYIKSLDVLLDKKKTEKFKKSLHVTSRLLSRILELLNC
;
A
#
# COMPACT_ATOMS: atom_id res chain seq x y z
N MET A 1 -36.06 39.70 2.01
CA MET A 1 -35.64 38.69 1.02
C MET A 1 -34.45 37.95 1.60
N ASN A 2 -34.54 36.62 1.66
CA ASN A 2 -33.65 35.72 2.39
C ASN A 2 -32.24 35.68 1.81
N GLU A 3 -31.26 36.22 2.53
CA GLU A 3 -29.85 35.85 2.40
C GLU A 3 -29.62 34.58 3.23
N ILE A 4 -29.86 33.41 2.65
CA ILE A 4 -29.43 32.15 3.27
C ILE A 4 -27.94 32.02 2.98
N TYR A 5 -27.12 32.38 3.98
CA TYR A 5 -25.69 32.12 4.03
C TYR A 5 -25.42 30.64 3.75
N VAL A 6 -24.82 30.37 2.59
CA VAL A 6 -24.25 29.06 2.24
C VAL A 6 -23.17 28.74 3.28
N GLY A 7 -23.37 27.64 4.01
CA GLY A 7 -22.58 27.27 5.19
C GLY A 7 -21.07 27.32 4.94
N LYS A 8 -20.36 28.09 5.76
CA LYS A 8 -18.90 28.05 5.83
C LYS A 8 -18.52 26.72 6.49
N ILE A 9 -17.86 25.84 5.74
CA ILE A 9 -17.30 24.58 6.23
C ILE A 9 -16.36 24.90 7.42
N SER A 10 -16.44 24.11 8.50
CA SER A 10 -15.60 24.30 9.68
C SER A 10 -14.12 24.00 9.38
N VAL A 11 -13.21 24.59 10.16
CA VAL A 11 -11.76 24.32 10.03
C VAL A 11 -11.47 22.84 10.30
N GLU A 12 -12.20 22.23 11.23
CA GLU A 12 -12.14 20.81 11.55
C GLU A 12 -12.53 19.92 10.36
N GLU A 13 -13.60 20.25 9.64
CA GLU A 13 -14.02 19.52 8.43
C GLU A 13 -12.98 19.63 7.31
N VAL A 14 -12.44 20.83 7.06
CA VAL A 14 -11.36 21.03 6.09
C VAL A 14 -10.12 20.22 6.45
N ASN A 15 -9.77 20.15 7.75
CA ASN A 15 -8.64 19.36 8.24
C ASN A 15 -8.89 17.86 8.13
N ARG A 16 -10.12 17.40 8.38
CA ARG A 16 -10.54 16.02 8.20
C ARG A 16 -10.45 15.61 6.73
N GLU A 17 -11.01 16.40 5.81
CA GLU A 17 -10.94 16.15 4.37
C GLU A 17 -9.49 16.15 3.86
N ARG A 18 -8.66 17.10 4.30
CA ARG A 18 -7.22 17.09 4.01
C ARG A 18 -6.54 15.81 4.50
N SER A 19 -6.92 15.29 5.66
CA SER A 19 -6.37 14.07 6.22
C SER A 19 -6.83 12.83 5.43
N LEU A 20 -8.11 12.77 5.07
CA LEU A 20 -8.68 11.71 4.23
C LEU A 20 -8.06 11.69 2.83
N SER A 21 -7.78 12.85 2.25
CA SER A 21 -7.13 12.97 0.93
C SER A 21 -5.70 12.38 0.91
N LYS A 22 -5.08 12.21 2.09
CA LYS A 22 -3.77 11.59 2.30
C LYS A 22 -3.86 10.09 2.58
N LEU A 23 -5.04 9.52 2.74
CA LEU A 23 -5.21 8.07 2.83
C LEU A 23 -5.03 7.44 1.45
N PRO A 24 -4.52 6.21 1.38
CA PRO A 24 -4.63 5.43 0.16
C PRO A 24 -6.09 5.33 -0.26
N ASP A 25 -6.36 5.53 -1.55
CA ASP A 25 -7.64 5.09 -2.11
C ASP A 25 -7.65 3.57 -2.24
N GLU A 26 -8.85 3.00 -2.37
CA GLU A 26 -9.07 1.57 -2.40
C GLU A 26 -8.31 0.88 -3.54
N ALA A 27 -8.24 1.50 -4.72
CA ALA A 27 -7.47 0.98 -5.85
C ALA A 27 -5.98 0.85 -5.50
N THR A 28 -5.39 1.92 -4.94
CA THR A 28 -3.99 1.93 -4.54
C THR A 28 -3.70 0.94 -3.41
N LEU A 29 -4.64 0.76 -2.48
CA LEU A 29 -4.55 -0.25 -1.43
C LEU A 29 -4.57 -1.67 -2.01
N ASN A 30 -5.50 -1.95 -2.93
CA ASN A 30 -5.64 -3.25 -3.57
C ASN A 30 -4.38 -3.62 -4.37
N HIS A 31 -3.78 -2.66 -5.07
CA HIS A 31 -2.49 -2.88 -5.73
C HIS A 31 -1.37 -3.27 -4.74
N ALA A 32 -1.32 -2.64 -3.57
CA ALA A 32 -0.31 -2.94 -2.55
C ALA A 32 -0.50 -4.34 -1.94
N ILE A 33 -1.76 -4.71 -1.68
CA ILE A 33 -2.13 -6.06 -1.22
C ILE A 33 -1.74 -7.10 -2.27
N GLU A 34 -2.09 -6.86 -3.53
CA GLU A 34 -1.79 -7.78 -4.64
C GLU A 34 -0.29 -7.92 -4.88
N ALA A 35 0.48 -6.83 -4.81
CA ALA A 35 1.94 -6.88 -4.90
C ALA A 35 2.53 -7.72 -3.76
N THR A 36 2.03 -7.57 -2.53
CA THR A 36 2.47 -8.35 -1.36
C THR A 36 2.15 -9.84 -1.54
N ARG A 37 0.93 -10.15 -2.01
CA ARG A 37 0.51 -11.52 -2.29
C ARG A 37 1.39 -12.19 -3.35
N ARG A 38 1.67 -11.50 -4.46
CA ARG A 38 2.54 -11.99 -5.53
C ARG A 38 3.98 -12.21 -5.07
N ALA A 39 4.51 -11.33 -4.23
CA ALA A 39 5.83 -11.53 -3.64
C ALA A 39 5.87 -12.82 -2.82
N LEU A 40 4.85 -13.08 -2.00
CA LEU A 40 4.76 -14.31 -1.22
C LEU A 40 4.62 -15.56 -2.10
N GLU A 41 3.78 -15.51 -3.14
CA GLU A 41 3.62 -16.60 -4.10
C GLU A 41 4.94 -16.93 -4.82
N GLN A 42 5.70 -15.91 -5.21
CA GLN A 42 7.01 -16.10 -5.85
C GLN A 42 8.07 -16.63 -4.89
N TYR A 43 8.12 -16.11 -3.66
CA TYR A 43 8.99 -16.63 -2.61
C TYR A 43 8.74 -18.12 -2.41
N LEU A 44 7.47 -18.53 -2.24
CA LEU A 44 7.10 -19.93 -2.07
C LEU A 44 7.44 -20.78 -3.30
N TYR A 45 7.30 -20.23 -4.50
CA TYR A 45 7.73 -20.91 -5.72
C TYR A 45 9.23 -21.23 -5.69
N TRP A 46 10.09 -20.24 -5.40
CA TRP A 46 11.54 -20.43 -5.39
C TRP A 46 12.03 -21.32 -4.25
N ILE A 47 11.42 -21.22 -3.07
CA ILE A 47 11.69 -22.15 -1.95
C ILE A 47 11.37 -23.59 -2.36
N LYS A 48 10.24 -23.84 -3.04
CA LYS A 48 9.90 -25.18 -3.56
C LYS A 48 10.87 -25.68 -4.63
N GLN A 49 11.58 -24.79 -5.32
CA GLN A 49 12.65 -25.14 -6.25
C GLN A 49 14.01 -25.38 -5.56
N GLY A 50 14.05 -25.33 -4.22
CA GLY A 50 15.27 -25.57 -3.45
C GLY A 50 16.26 -24.41 -3.45
N GLN A 51 15.82 -23.19 -3.78
CA GLN A 51 16.67 -22.00 -3.67
C GLN A 51 16.91 -21.66 -2.20
N PRO A 52 18.10 -21.16 -1.83
CA PRO A 52 18.34 -20.55 -0.53
C PRO A 52 17.33 -19.42 -0.25
N GLU A 53 16.99 -19.23 1.03
CA GLU A 53 15.94 -18.29 1.42
C GLU A 53 16.21 -16.86 0.95
N ASP A 54 17.42 -16.35 1.18
CA ASP A 54 17.81 -14.99 0.76
C ASP A 54 17.68 -14.82 -0.76
N GLU A 55 18.10 -15.83 -1.55
CA GLU A 55 17.96 -15.80 -3.01
C GLU A 55 16.50 -15.86 -3.46
N ALA A 56 15.67 -16.65 -2.78
CA ALA A 56 14.24 -16.73 -3.05
C ALA A 56 13.55 -15.38 -2.78
N ILE A 57 13.93 -14.68 -1.71
CA ILE A 57 13.45 -13.33 -1.38
C ILE A 57 13.84 -12.35 -2.48
N GLU A 58 15.12 -12.29 -2.86
CA GLU A 58 15.61 -11.35 -3.89
C GLU A 58 14.91 -11.56 -5.25
N ARG A 59 14.71 -12.82 -5.65
CA ARG A 59 13.97 -13.16 -6.88
C ARG A 59 12.50 -12.77 -6.79
N ALA A 60 11.85 -13.01 -5.66
CA ALA A 60 10.46 -12.66 -5.43
C ALA A 60 10.23 -11.13 -5.45
N VAL A 61 11.13 -10.38 -4.83
CA VAL A 61 11.13 -8.91 -4.86
C VAL A 61 11.35 -8.41 -6.28
N SER A 62 12.35 -8.94 -6.99
CA SER A 62 12.63 -8.55 -8.39
C SER A 62 11.43 -8.77 -9.31
N TYR A 63 10.77 -9.93 -9.21
CA TYR A 63 9.56 -10.22 -9.97
C TYR A 63 8.41 -9.26 -9.62
N THR A 64 8.22 -9.00 -8.33
CA THR A 64 7.17 -8.10 -7.85
C THR A 64 7.41 -6.65 -8.29
N LEU A 65 8.66 -6.21 -8.38
CA LEU A 65 9.00 -4.90 -8.92
C LEU A 65 8.59 -4.75 -10.39
N GLU A 66 8.81 -5.77 -11.22
CA GLU A 66 8.34 -5.75 -12.60
C GLU A 66 6.82 -5.69 -12.71
N TYR A 67 6.12 -6.41 -11.82
CA TYR A 67 4.67 -6.27 -11.70
C TYR A 67 4.26 -4.84 -11.29
N ILE A 68 4.89 -4.25 -10.28
CA ILE A 68 4.58 -2.88 -9.84
C ILE A 68 4.85 -1.86 -10.98
N LYS A 69 5.91 -2.04 -11.76
CA LYS A 69 6.20 -1.20 -12.93
C LYS A 69 5.12 -1.27 -14.01
N SER A 70 4.41 -2.40 -14.12
CA SER A 70 3.29 -2.57 -15.04
C SER A 70 2.00 -1.85 -14.59
N LEU A 71 1.94 -1.40 -13.34
CA LEU A 71 0.78 -0.71 -12.78
C LEU A 71 0.78 0.78 -13.13
N ASP A 72 -0.41 1.34 -13.29
CA ASP A 72 -0.61 2.78 -13.51
C ASP A 72 -0.30 3.63 -12.25
N VAL A 73 -0.05 3.00 -11.11
CA VAL A 73 0.25 3.65 -9.82
C VAL A 73 1.57 4.41 -9.82
N LEU A 74 2.50 4.08 -10.73
CA LEU A 74 3.77 4.78 -10.89
C LEU A 74 3.72 5.96 -11.87
N LEU A 75 2.62 6.12 -12.61
CA LEU A 75 2.50 7.14 -13.66
C LEU A 75 2.29 8.55 -13.10
N ASP A 76 1.81 8.65 -11.86
CA ASP A 76 1.56 9.92 -11.19
C ASP A 76 2.23 9.95 -9.81
N LYS A 77 2.82 11.10 -9.47
CA LYS A 77 3.55 11.27 -8.20
C LYS A 77 2.64 11.10 -6.99
N LYS A 78 1.40 11.57 -7.05
CA LYS A 78 0.44 11.44 -5.94
C LYS A 78 0.00 9.98 -5.77
N LYS A 79 -0.28 9.26 -6.87
CA LYS A 79 -0.55 7.81 -6.83
C LYS A 79 0.64 7.03 -6.26
N THR A 80 1.86 7.37 -6.69
CA THR A 80 3.09 6.73 -6.21
C THR A 80 3.25 6.88 -4.69
N GLU A 81 3.06 8.10 -4.17
CA GLU A 81 3.18 8.35 -2.72
C GLU A 81 2.08 7.66 -1.92
N LYS A 82 0.85 7.60 -2.44
CA LYS A 82 -0.22 6.80 -1.83
C LYS A 82 0.12 5.31 -1.83
N PHE A 83 0.68 4.80 -2.91
CA PHE A 83 1.07 3.39 -3.04
C PHE A 83 2.18 3.01 -2.06
N LYS A 84 3.23 3.82 -1.96
CA LYS A 84 4.28 3.67 -0.93
C LYS A 84 3.70 3.69 0.47
N LYS A 85 2.75 4.61 0.74
CA LYS A 85 2.07 4.68 2.03
C LYS A 85 1.25 3.42 2.32
N SER A 86 0.56 2.84 1.33
CA SER A 86 -0.13 1.56 1.48
C SER A 86 0.83 0.44 1.87
N LEU A 87 1.93 0.27 1.12
CA LEU A 87 2.94 -0.75 1.42
C LEU A 87 3.52 -0.57 2.83
N HIS A 88 3.79 0.67 3.23
CA HIS A 88 4.29 0.98 4.57
C HIS A 88 3.29 0.62 5.67
N VAL A 89 2.00 0.93 5.49
CA VAL A 89 0.95 0.53 6.43
C VAL A 89 0.84 -0.98 6.52
N THR A 90 0.84 -1.69 5.38
CA THR A 90 0.83 -3.16 5.33
C THR A 90 2.00 -3.75 6.11
N SER A 91 3.22 -3.26 5.86
CA SER A 91 4.43 -3.71 6.58
C SER A 91 4.29 -3.53 8.09
N ARG A 92 3.86 -2.35 8.56
CA ARG A 92 3.67 -2.09 10.00
C ARG A 92 2.61 -2.99 10.64
N LEU A 93 1.52 -3.26 9.93
CA LEU A 93 0.48 -4.17 10.41
C LEU A 93 1.01 -5.60 10.54
N LEU A 94 1.71 -6.10 9.52
CA LEU A 94 2.30 -7.45 9.54
C LEU A 94 3.34 -7.60 10.66
N SER A 95 4.24 -6.63 10.83
CA SER A 95 5.20 -6.62 11.93
C SER A 95 4.50 -6.68 13.29
N ARG A 96 3.44 -5.88 13.48
CA ARG A 96 2.69 -5.88 14.75
C ARG A 96 1.96 -7.18 15.01
N ILE A 97 1.40 -7.82 13.98
CA ILE A 97 0.78 -9.15 14.09
C ILE A 97 1.83 -10.18 14.51
N LEU A 98 3.01 -10.17 13.88
CA LEU A 98 4.10 -11.10 14.19
C LEU A 98 4.60 -10.92 15.64
N GLU A 99 4.74 -9.68 16.11
CA GLU A 99 5.07 -9.38 17.51
C GLU A 99 4.06 -10.02 18.48
N LEU A 100 2.76 -9.91 18.18
CA LEU A 100 1.69 -10.43 19.03
C LEU A 100 1.57 -11.96 18.99
N LEU A 101 1.97 -12.61 17.90
CA LEU A 101 1.98 -14.08 17.80
C LEU A 101 3.18 -14.72 18.50
N ASN A 102 4.25 -13.96 18.71
CA ASN A 102 5.45 -14.40 19.44
C ASN A 102 5.39 -14.07 20.94
N CYS A 103 4.24 -13.56 21.42
CA CYS A 103 3.92 -13.35 22.84
C CYS A 103 3.09 -14.51 23.37
#